data_AF-A0A1I0WIU3-F1
#
_entry.id   AF-A0A1I0WIU3-F1
#
_cell.length_a   1.000
_cell.length_b   1.000
_cell.length_c   1.000
_cell.angle_alpha   90.00
_cell.angle_beta   90.00
_cell.angle_gamma   90.00
#
_symmetry.space_group_name_H-M   'P 1'
#
loop_
_entity.id
_entity.type
_entity.pdbx_description
1 polymer ?
#
loop_
_entity_poly.entity_id
_entity_poly.type
_entity_poly.pdbx_seq_one_letter_code
_entity_poly.pdbx_strand_id
1 'polypeptide(L)'
;MNCLWCDADIVPDTSWRNIILVSKPKNLCPSCTDQLTVLQGKRCVKCSRLSEKEMCPDCMHWERSLSQEDPLTWNYSVFSYNEAMKEMITRWKYRGDYCLGKAFEMEYRKAFKRNFSFLPKEAVAVPIPLSEERMHERGFNQSKMLASFLPLKRKDILTRIHGEKQSKKTRRQRVTAVNPFQMKGSINNPVILADDIYTTGTTLRHAATALKKHGCPAVYALTLIRG
;
A
#
# COMPACT_ATOMS: atom_id res chain seq x y z
N MET A 1 -9.36 -17.36 19.52
CA MET A 1 -9.60 -16.32 18.48
C MET A 1 -9.60 -17.04 17.15
N ASN A 2 -10.51 -16.68 16.26
CA ASN A 2 -10.68 -17.40 15.00
C ASN A 2 -9.86 -16.70 13.91
N CYS A 3 -9.40 -17.49 12.95
CA CYS A 3 -8.74 -16.98 11.75
C CYS A 3 -9.71 -16.10 10.95
N LEU A 4 -9.30 -14.87 10.62
CA LEU A 4 -10.14 -13.95 9.83
C LEU A 4 -10.45 -14.44 8.40
N TRP A 5 -9.72 -15.46 7.91
CA TRP A 5 -9.92 -16.00 6.57
C TRP A 5 -10.77 -17.27 6.55
N CYS A 6 -10.37 -18.29 7.32
CA CYS A 6 -10.99 -19.61 7.29
C CYS A 6 -11.84 -19.93 8.52
N ASP A 7 -11.99 -18.99 9.45
CA ASP A 7 -12.74 -19.11 10.71
C ASP A 7 -12.27 -20.23 11.67
N ALA A 8 -11.19 -20.95 11.33
CA ALA A 8 -10.60 -21.96 12.17
C ALA A 8 -10.03 -21.35 13.47
N ASP A 9 -10.13 -22.11 14.56
CA ASP A 9 -9.57 -21.70 15.85
C ASP A 9 -8.05 -21.57 15.78
N ILE A 10 -7.54 -20.40 16.19
CA ILE A 10 -6.12 -20.17 16.38
C ILE A 10 -5.77 -20.58 17.80
N VAL A 11 -5.22 -21.79 17.94
CA VAL A 11 -4.67 -22.27 19.21
C VAL A 11 -3.32 -21.58 19.44
N PRO A 12 -3.16 -20.81 20.54
CA PRO A 12 -1.87 -20.23 20.89
C PRO A 12 -0.89 -21.37 21.25
N ASP A 13 0.33 -21.30 20.75
CA ASP A 13 1.38 -22.24 21.14
C ASP A 13 1.68 -22.08 22.63
N THR A 14 1.33 -23.08 23.45
CA THR A 14 1.45 -23.04 24.91
C THR A 14 2.82 -23.58 25.30
N SER A 15 3.81 -22.68 25.38
CA SER A 15 5.12 -22.99 25.98
C SER A 15 5.26 -22.29 27.32
N TRP A 16 6.09 -22.83 28.24
CA TRP A 16 6.40 -22.19 29.53
C TRP A 16 6.90 -20.74 29.40
N ARG A 17 7.46 -20.34 28.25
CA ARG A 17 7.86 -18.95 27.93
C ARG A 17 6.68 -18.01 27.69
N ASN A 18 5.52 -18.52 27.27
CA ASN A 18 4.32 -17.74 26.93
C ASN A 18 3.35 -17.54 28.12
N ILE A 19 3.69 -18.05 29.30
CA ILE A 19 2.93 -17.82 30.55
C ILE A 19 3.20 -16.40 31.09
N ILE A 20 4.40 -15.86 30.87
CA ILE A 20 4.83 -14.52 31.35
C ILE A 20 4.60 -13.43 30.29
N LEU A 21 4.58 -13.78 29.00
CA LEU A 21 4.32 -12.88 27.89
C LEU A 21 3.02 -13.29 27.18
N VAL A 22 1.96 -12.50 27.36
CA VAL A 22 0.72 -12.63 26.56
C VAL A 22 1.10 -12.53 25.09
N SER A 23 1.03 -13.66 24.37
CA SER A 23 1.32 -13.71 22.95
C SER A 23 0.33 -12.79 22.21
N LYS A 24 0.84 -11.95 21.30
CA LYS A 24 -0.03 -11.06 20.53
C LYS A 24 -1.01 -11.91 19.70
N PRO A 25 -2.32 -11.60 19.72
CA PRO A 25 -3.29 -12.33 18.93
C PRO A 25 -2.91 -12.29 17.45
N LYS A 26 -2.90 -13.46 16.81
CA LYS A 26 -2.70 -13.58 15.36
C LYS A 26 -4.06 -13.46 14.68
N ASN A 27 -4.09 -12.76 13.55
CA ASN A 27 -5.30 -12.55 12.76
C ASN A 27 -5.53 -13.65 11.71
N LEU A 28 -4.48 -14.40 11.35
CA LEU A 28 -4.55 -15.57 10.49
C LEU A 28 -3.94 -16.78 11.20
N CYS A 29 -4.50 -17.96 10.94
CA CYS A 29 -3.85 -19.21 11.33
C CYS A 29 -2.59 -19.45 10.46
N PRO A 30 -1.70 -20.38 10.86
CA PRO A 30 -0.47 -20.66 10.12
C PRO A 30 -0.72 -21.03 8.64
N SER A 31 -1.66 -21.94 8.37
CA SER A 31 -1.94 -22.40 7.00
C SER A 31 -2.46 -21.29 6.08
N CYS A 32 -3.20 -20.32 6.59
CA CYS A 32 -3.62 -19.15 5.80
C CYS A 32 -2.48 -18.13 5.64
N THR A 33 -1.60 -18.04 6.64
CA THR A 33 -0.41 -17.17 6.54
C THR A 33 0.55 -17.69 5.48
N ASP A 34 0.77 -19.01 5.42
CA ASP A 34 1.70 -19.65 4.48
C ASP A 34 1.25 -19.58 3.01
N GLN A 35 -0.05 -19.34 2.78
CA GLN A 35 -0.58 -19.06 1.43
C GLN A 35 -0.22 -17.66 0.94
N LEU A 36 0.16 -16.75 1.83
CA LEU A 36 0.58 -15.40 1.48
C LEU A 36 2.09 -15.33 1.29
N THR A 37 2.51 -14.88 0.12
CA THR A 37 3.94 -14.75 -0.19
C THR A 37 4.40 -13.33 0.11
N VAL A 38 5.04 -13.12 1.26
CA VAL A 38 5.82 -11.90 1.51
C VAL A 38 6.93 -11.89 0.48
N LEU A 39 7.06 -10.79 -0.27
CA LEU A 39 8.15 -10.65 -1.22
C LEU A 39 9.48 -10.78 -0.44
N GLN A 40 10.49 -11.41 -1.04
CA GLN A 40 11.84 -11.57 -0.51
C GLN A 40 12.87 -11.49 -1.64
N GLY A 41 14.17 -11.40 -1.32
CA GLY A 41 15.24 -11.34 -2.33
C GLY A 41 15.46 -9.96 -2.97
N LYS A 42 16.24 -9.94 -4.06
CA LYS A 42 16.62 -8.72 -4.80
C LYS A 42 15.43 -8.11 -5.53
N ARG A 43 15.32 -6.79 -5.44
CA ARG A 43 14.19 -6.04 -6.00
C ARG A 43 14.64 -4.71 -6.56
N CYS A 44 13.80 -4.22 -7.46
CA CYS A 44 13.91 -2.87 -7.95
C CYS A 44 13.78 -1.85 -6.81
N VAL A 45 14.79 -0.98 -6.66
CA VAL A 45 14.86 0.06 -5.62
C VAL A 45 13.72 1.09 -5.72
N LYS A 46 13.11 1.26 -6.90
CA LYS A 46 12.01 2.23 -7.12
C LYS A 46 10.62 1.65 -6.89
N CYS A 47 10.37 0.39 -7.27
CA CYS A 47 8.99 -0.16 -7.29
C CYS A 47 8.80 -1.49 -6.59
N SER A 48 9.85 -2.07 -5.99
CA SER A 48 9.81 -3.39 -5.33
C SER A 48 9.47 -4.59 -6.21
N ARG A 49 9.52 -4.46 -7.54
CA ARG A 49 9.46 -5.63 -8.44
C ARG A 49 10.69 -6.52 -8.19
N LEU A 50 10.49 -7.83 -8.04
CA LEU A 50 11.58 -8.80 -8.01
C LEU A 50 12.41 -8.69 -9.28
N SER A 51 13.71 -8.47 -9.13
CA SER A 51 14.62 -8.27 -10.25
C SER A 51 16.05 -8.44 -9.79
N GLU A 52 16.87 -9.06 -10.63
CA GLU A 52 18.32 -9.10 -10.43
C GLU A 52 18.99 -7.74 -10.68
N LYS A 53 18.31 -6.84 -11.40
CA LYS A 53 18.77 -5.47 -11.64
C LYS A 53 18.31 -4.56 -10.50
N GLU A 54 19.15 -3.60 -10.15
CA GLU A 54 18.83 -2.56 -9.16
C GLU A 54 17.59 -1.74 -9.57
N MET A 55 17.45 -1.44 -10.86
CA MET A 55 16.27 -0.80 -11.44
C MET A 55 15.64 -1.66 -12.54
N CYS A 56 14.32 -1.88 -12.47
CA CYS A 56 13.62 -2.67 -13.46
C CYS A 56 13.35 -1.86 -14.75
N PRO A 57 13.11 -2.53 -15.90
CA PRO A 57 12.82 -1.86 -17.17
C PRO A 57 11.66 -0.87 -17.12
N ASP A 58 10.61 -1.17 -16.34
CA ASP A 58 9.47 -0.26 -16.19
C ASP A 58 9.87 1.03 -15.48
N CYS A 59 10.75 0.97 -14.48
CA CYS A 59 11.21 2.18 -13.77
C CYS A 59 12.24 2.97 -14.59
N MET A 60 13.12 2.28 -15.33
CA MET A 60 14.03 2.93 -16.28
C MET A 60 13.24 3.67 -17.38
N HIS A 61 12.13 3.09 -17.85
CA HIS A 61 11.26 3.75 -18.82
C HIS A 61 10.58 4.98 -18.23
N TRP A 62 10.13 4.93 -16.99
CA TRP A 62 9.57 6.09 -16.29
C TRP A 62 10.58 7.23 -16.20
N GLU A 63 11.81 6.97 -15.74
CA GLU A 63 12.84 8.02 -15.62
C GLU A 63 13.15 8.71 -16.96
N ARG A 64 13.16 7.96 -18.06
CA ARG A 64 13.38 8.52 -19.40
C ARG A 64 12.18 9.30 -19.95
N SER A 65 10.98 8.96 -19.51
CA SER A 65 9.72 9.51 -20.05
C SER A 65 9.25 10.75 -19.29
N LEU A 66 9.80 11.01 -18.11
CA LEU A 66 9.50 12.19 -17.31
C LEU A 66 10.42 13.34 -17.73
N SER A 67 9.84 14.53 -17.92
CA SER A 67 10.60 15.75 -18.21
C SER A 67 11.33 16.32 -16.99
N GLN A 68 11.03 15.79 -15.80
CA GLN A 68 11.61 16.15 -14.51
C GLN A 68 11.91 14.87 -13.71
N GLU A 69 12.55 15.02 -12.56
CA GLU A 69 12.79 13.90 -11.63
C GLU A 69 11.47 13.19 -11.26
N ASP A 70 11.54 11.87 -11.03
CA ASP A 70 10.39 11.08 -10.61
C ASP A 70 9.81 11.64 -9.30
N PRO A 71 8.55 12.12 -9.29
CA PRO A 71 7.94 12.72 -8.10
C PRO A 71 7.81 11.71 -6.96
N LEU A 72 7.80 10.41 -7.26
CA LEU A 72 7.83 9.33 -6.29
C LEU A 72 9.29 8.91 -6.03
N THR A 73 9.75 9.13 -4.79
CA THR A 73 11.11 8.77 -4.37
C THR A 73 11.32 7.26 -4.50
N TRP A 74 10.45 6.44 -3.90
CA TRP A 74 10.34 5.00 -4.18
C TRP A 74 9.10 4.39 -3.49
N ASN A 75 8.76 3.16 -3.90
CA ASN A 75 7.71 2.34 -3.30
C ASN A 75 8.26 1.03 -2.73
N TYR A 76 7.84 0.69 -1.52
CA TYR A 76 7.96 -0.65 -0.95
C TYR A 76 6.64 -1.42 -1.07
N SER A 77 6.68 -2.67 -1.54
CA SER A 77 5.52 -3.58 -1.54
C SER A 77 5.77 -4.77 -0.61
N VAL A 78 4.77 -5.14 0.18
CA VAL A 78 4.89 -6.22 1.18
C VAL A 78 4.78 -7.59 0.55
N PHE A 79 3.69 -7.86 -0.16
CA PHE A 79 3.35 -9.17 -0.71
C PHE A 79 3.44 -9.21 -2.23
N SER A 80 3.70 -10.39 -2.79
CA SER A 80 3.50 -10.64 -4.22
C SER A 80 2.04 -10.96 -4.50
N TYR A 81 1.57 -10.60 -5.69
CA TYR A 81 0.26 -11.02 -6.15
C TYR A 81 0.28 -12.51 -6.54
N ASN A 82 -0.36 -13.35 -5.72
CA ASN A 82 -0.63 -14.76 -5.98
C ASN A 82 -2.16 -15.02 -5.88
N GLU A 83 -2.63 -16.25 -6.18
CA GLU A 83 -4.08 -16.54 -6.18
C GLU A 83 -4.72 -16.35 -4.80
N ALA A 84 -4.09 -16.80 -3.71
CA ALA A 84 -4.61 -16.60 -2.36
C ALA A 84 -4.75 -15.11 -2.00
N MET A 85 -3.75 -14.29 -2.33
CA MET A 85 -3.81 -12.84 -2.13
C MET A 85 -4.94 -12.22 -2.95
N LYS A 86 -5.12 -12.63 -4.20
CA LYS A 86 -6.22 -12.17 -5.06
C LYS A 86 -7.59 -12.47 -4.46
N GLU A 87 -7.80 -13.67 -3.94
CA GLU A 87 -9.05 -14.06 -3.28
C GLU A 87 -9.30 -13.24 -2.01
N MET A 88 -8.32 -13.15 -1.12
CA MET A 88 -8.41 -12.39 0.12
C MET A 88 -8.71 -10.91 -0.13
N ILE A 89 -8.04 -10.30 -1.10
CA ILE A 89 -8.24 -8.89 -1.44
C ILE A 89 -9.59 -8.65 -2.11
N THR A 90 -10.07 -9.61 -2.89
CA THR A 90 -11.40 -9.53 -3.49
C THR A 90 -12.48 -9.56 -2.40
N ARG A 91 -12.37 -10.48 -1.43
CA ARG A 91 -13.26 -10.52 -0.26
C ARG A 91 -13.18 -9.22 0.53
N TRP A 92 -11.96 -8.75 0.82
CA TRP A 92 -11.74 -7.52 1.57
C TRP A 92 -12.39 -6.32 0.88
N LYS A 93 -12.17 -6.13 -0.43
CA LYS A 93 -12.65 -4.95 -1.15
C LYS A 93 -14.14 -4.94 -1.44
N TYR A 94 -14.72 -6.08 -1.76
CA TYR A 94 -16.05 -6.12 -2.40
C TYR A 94 -17.10 -6.91 -1.61
N ARG A 95 -16.71 -7.67 -0.58
CA ARG A 95 -17.67 -8.41 0.27
C ARG A 95 -17.90 -7.77 1.64
N GLY A 96 -17.47 -6.51 1.82
CA GLY A 96 -17.72 -5.74 3.04
C GLY A 96 -16.94 -6.20 4.28
N ASP A 97 -16.01 -7.15 4.12
CA ASP A 97 -15.23 -7.72 5.23
C ASP A 97 -14.09 -6.78 5.64
N TYR A 98 -14.44 -5.64 6.24
CA TYR A 98 -13.50 -4.62 6.67
C TYR A 98 -12.41 -5.20 7.58
N CYS A 99 -12.81 -6.08 8.50
CA CYS A 99 -11.94 -6.72 9.48
C CYS A 99 -10.83 -7.54 8.84
N LEU A 100 -11.06 -8.18 7.68
CA LEU A 100 -10.04 -8.97 6.97
C LEU A 100 -8.75 -8.18 6.68
N GLY A 101 -8.81 -6.86 6.53
CA GLY A 101 -7.60 -6.05 6.35
C GLY A 101 -6.63 -6.09 7.54
N LYS A 102 -7.11 -6.46 8.74
CA LYS A 102 -6.27 -6.72 9.92
C LYS A 102 -5.35 -7.93 9.74
N ALA A 103 -5.69 -8.87 8.85
CA ALA A 103 -4.81 -9.97 8.48
C ALA A 103 -3.41 -9.51 8.04
N PHE A 104 -3.34 -8.32 7.43
CA PHE A 104 -2.10 -7.77 6.88
C PHE A 104 -1.34 -6.84 7.84
N GLU A 105 -1.93 -6.47 8.99
CA GLU A 105 -1.41 -5.41 9.87
C GLU A 105 0.02 -5.71 10.35
N MET A 106 0.29 -6.96 10.73
CA MET A 106 1.60 -7.34 11.28
C MET A 106 2.73 -7.16 10.26
N GLU A 107 2.59 -7.74 9.07
CA GLU A 107 3.61 -7.67 8.02
C GLU A 107 3.74 -6.26 7.45
N TYR A 108 2.63 -5.52 7.34
CA TYR A 108 2.65 -4.13 6.91
C TYR A 108 3.42 -3.22 7.89
N ARG A 109 3.20 -3.39 9.20
CA ARG A 109 3.98 -2.68 10.24
C ARG A 109 5.45 -3.07 10.26
N LYS A 110 5.77 -4.36 10.07
CA LYS A 110 7.16 -4.84 9.96
C LYS A 110 7.86 -4.21 8.76
N ALA A 111 7.20 -4.18 7.60
CA ALA A 111 7.71 -3.54 6.39
C ALA A 111 7.96 -2.05 6.59
N PHE A 112 7.06 -1.34 7.27
CA PHE A 112 7.28 0.05 7.66
C PHE A 112 8.52 0.20 8.54
N LYS A 113 8.59 -0.53 9.66
CA LYS A 113 9.70 -0.43 10.62
C LYS A 113 11.06 -0.70 9.97
N ARG A 114 11.13 -1.68 9.07
CA ARG A 114 12.37 -2.08 8.40
C ARG A 114 12.84 -1.06 7.36
N ASN A 115 11.91 -0.49 6.58
CA ASN A 115 12.27 0.28 5.39
C ASN A 115 12.09 1.78 5.56
N PHE A 116 11.38 2.26 6.58
CA PHE A 116 11.00 3.67 6.73
C PHE A 116 11.30 4.26 8.11
N SER A 117 12.03 3.56 8.97
CA SER A 117 12.41 4.03 10.30
C SER A 117 13.33 5.25 10.29
N PHE A 118 13.96 5.57 9.15
CA PHE A 118 14.76 6.77 8.96
C PHE A 118 13.92 8.05 8.83
N LEU A 119 12.60 7.93 8.63
CA LEU A 119 11.74 9.10 8.45
C LEU A 119 11.61 9.91 9.75
N PRO A 120 11.52 11.24 9.64
CA PRO A 120 11.34 12.10 10.81
C PRO A 120 9.96 11.88 11.44
N LYS A 121 9.81 12.22 12.72
CA LYS A 121 8.56 12.03 13.47
C LYS A 121 7.39 12.83 12.87
N GLU A 122 7.69 13.92 12.19
CA GLU A 122 6.75 14.82 11.53
C GLU A 122 6.26 14.27 10.18
N ALA A 123 6.85 13.17 9.68
CA ALA A 123 6.36 12.52 8.47
C ALA A 123 4.90 12.08 8.64
N VAL A 124 4.14 12.12 7.55
CA VAL A 124 2.71 11.83 7.57
C VAL A 124 2.35 10.67 6.65
N ALA A 125 1.37 9.87 7.09
CA ALA A 125 0.76 8.85 6.26
C ALA A 125 -0.43 9.45 5.49
N VAL A 126 -0.42 9.34 4.16
CA VAL A 126 -1.48 9.86 3.30
C VAL A 126 -2.10 8.69 2.52
N PRO A 127 -3.36 8.32 2.78
CA PRO A 127 -4.02 7.26 2.03
C PRO A 127 -4.40 7.74 0.63
N ILE A 128 -4.26 6.88 -0.37
CA ILE A 128 -4.79 7.16 -1.70
C ILE A 128 -6.32 7.23 -1.65
N PRO A 129 -6.96 8.31 -2.14
CA PRO A 129 -8.41 8.44 -2.12
C PRO A 129 -9.06 7.57 -3.20
N LEU A 130 -10.20 6.98 -2.86
CA LEU A 130 -11.09 6.33 -3.83
C LEU A 130 -11.93 7.38 -4.57
N SER A 131 -12.43 7.01 -5.75
CA SER A 131 -13.57 7.72 -6.35
C SER A 131 -14.84 7.46 -5.54
N GLU A 132 -15.82 8.34 -5.63
CA GLU A 132 -17.13 8.17 -4.99
C GLU A 132 -17.81 6.86 -5.43
N GLU A 133 -17.79 6.52 -6.73
CA GLU A 133 -18.31 5.25 -7.25
C GLU A 133 -17.70 4.03 -6.50
N ARG A 134 -16.37 4.03 -6.32
CA ARG A 134 -15.68 2.95 -5.59
C ARG A 134 -15.92 3.00 -4.09
N MET A 135 -16.06 4.18 -3.51
CA MET A 135 -16.37 4.33 -2.09
C MET A 135 -17.79 3.79 -1.81
N HIS A 136 -18.74 4.06 -2.70
CA HIS A 136 -20.10 3.53 -2.63
C HIS A 136 -20.14 2.01 -2.84
N GLU A 137 -19.43 1.50 -3.85
CA GLU A 137 -19.34 0.05 -4.14
C GLU A 137 -18.72 -0.74 -2.97
N ARG A 138 -17.66 -0.20 -2.36
CA ARG A 138 -16.88 -0.93 -1.34
C ARG A 138 -17.31 -0.64 0.09
N GLY A 139 -18.00 0.47 0.34
CA GLY A 139 -18.35 0.97 1.68
C GLY A 139 -17.17 1.56 2.49
N PHE A 140 -15.92 1.32 2.09
CA PHE A 140 -14.74 1.84 2.79
C PHE A 140 -13.51 1.99 1.88
N ASN A 141 -12.51 2.75 2.36
CA ASN A 141 -11.22 2.93 1.69
C ASN A 141 -10.12 2.09 2.36
N GLN A 142 -9.65 1.06 1.65
CA GLN A 142 -8.59 0.14 2.08
C GLN A 142 -7.30 0.88 2.46
N SER A 143 -6.94 1.90 1.67
CA SER A 143 -5.75 2.71 1.87
C SER A 143 -5.81 3.50 3.18
N LYS A 144 -7.02 3.91 3.65
CA LYS A 144 -7.19 4.53 4.98
C LYS A 144 -6.88 3.54 6.10
N MET A 145 -7.31 2.29 5.97
CA MET A 145 -6.97 1.24 6.94
C MET A 145 -5.46 0.99 6.95
N LEU A 146 -4.82 0.83 5.79
CA LEU A 146 -3.37 0.63 5.72
C LEU A 146 -2.59 1.80 6.33
N ALA A 147 -3.00 3.04 6.05
CA ALA A 147 -2.40 4.23 6.67
C ALA A 147 -2.55 4.23 8.20
N SER A 148 -3.64 3.70 8.74
CA SER A 148 -3.88 3.62 10.19
C SER A 148 -2.95 2.62 10.91
N PHE A 149 -2.33 1.69 10.18
CA PHE A 149 -1.35 0.77 10.76
C PHE A 149 0.02 1.42 10.95
N LEU A 150 0.27 2.57 10.32
CA LEU A 150 1.54 3.26 10.42
C LEU A 150 1.61 4.06 11.71
N PRO A 151 2.78 4.11 12.39
CA PRO A 151 2.98 4.93 13.58
C PRO A 151 3.21 6.40 13.21
N LEU A 152 2.45 6.92 12.24
CA LEU A 152 2.54 8.28 11.72
C LEU A 152 1.17 8.96 11.80
N LYS A 153 1.18 10.30 11.88
CA LYS A 153 -0.07 11.05 11.78
C LYS A 153 -0.68 10.85 10.38
N ARG A 154 -1.90 10.29 10.33
CA ARG A 154 -2.66 10.16 9.09
C ARG A 154 -3.24 11.51 8.69
N LYS A 155 -3.10 11.89 7.41
CA LYS A 155 -3.70 13.09 6.82
C LYS A 155 -4.48 12.74 5.54
N ASP A 156 -5.78 13.06 5.50
CA ASP A 156 -6.62 12.93 4.30
C ASP A 156 -6.55 14.20 3.45
N ILE A 157 -5.36 14.51 2.92
CA ILE A 157 -5.09 15.76 2.18
C ILE A 157 -5.23 15.63 0.66
N LEU A 158 -5.38 14.41 0.15
CA LEU A 158 -5.61 14.16 -1.27
C LEU A 158 -7.09 13.87 -1.52
N THR A 159 -7.63 14.49 -2.58
CA THR A 159 -8.94 14.19 -3.13
C THR A 159 -8.81 13.77 -4.58
N ARG A 160 -9.75 12.92 -5.04
CA ARG A 160 -9.80 12.49 -6.43
C ARG A 160 -10.93 13.24 -7.13
N ILE A 161 -10.61 13.96 -8.20
CA ILE A 161 -11.62 14.59 -9.05
C ILE A 161 -12.24 13.49 -9.93
N HIS A 162 -13.54 13.57 -10.17
CA HIS A 162 -14.20 12.72 -11.16
C HIS A 162 -13.73 13.09 -12.55
N GLY A 163 -13.08 12.12 -13.20
CA GLY A 163 -12.80 12.10 -14.62
C GLY A 163 -12.97 10.66 -15.11
N GLU A 164 -13.47 10.51 -16.34
CA GLU A 164 -13.96 9.24 -16.92
C GLU A 164 -13.13 7.99 -16.58
N LYS A 165 -13.86 6.88 -16.32
CA LYS A 165 -13.41 5.55 -15.88
C LYS A 165 -11.98 5.19 -16.34
N GLN A 166 -11.02 5.23 -15.41
CA GLN A 166 -9.66 4.70 -15.63
C GLN A 166 -9.60 3.16 -15.70
N SER A 167 -10.63 2.45 -15.24
CA SER A 167 -10.67 0.98 -15.25
C SER A 167 -10.78 0.38 -16.66
N LYS A 168 -11.32 1.14 -17.62
CA LYS A 168 -11.43 0.73 -19.04
C LYS A 168 -10.22 1.15 -19.89
N LYS A 169 -9.25 1.86 -19.32
CA LYS A 169 -8.10 2.40 -20.05
C LYS A 169 -6.95 1.38 -20.12
N THR A 170 -6.39 1.20 -21.31
CA THR A 170 -5.23 0.33 -21.56
C THR A 170 -4.02 0.79 -20.74
N ARG A 171 -3.02 -0.09 -20.55
CA ARG A 171 -1.78 0.24 -19.82
C ARG A 171 -1.13 1.53 -20.36
N ARG A 172 -1.16 1.74 -21.68
CA ARG A 172 -0.63 2.92 -22.37
C ARG A 172 -1.44 4.19 -22.07
N GLN A 173 -2.78 4.08 -22.05
CA GLN A 173 -3.68 5.20 -21.75
C GLN A 173 -3.66 5.67 -20.29
N ARG A 174 -3.23 4.81 -19.34
CA ARG A 174 -3.06 5.25 -17.93
C ARG A 174 -1.87 6.17 -17.75
N VAL A 175 -0.79 5.93 -18.51
CA VAL A 175 0.46 6.71 -18.42
C VAL A 175 0.28 8.16 -18.90
N THR A 176 -0.64 8.41 -19.84
CA THR A 176 -0.91 9.72 -20.44
C THR A 176 -2.17 10.42 -19.88
N ALA A 177 -2.83 9.83 -18.88
CA ALA A 177 -4.08 10.38 -18.34
C ALA A 177 -3.82 11.65 -17.50
N VAL A 178 -4.73 12.62 -17.62
CA VAL A 178 -4.79 13.81 -16.74
C VAL A 178 -4.72 13.36 -15.28
N ASN A 179 -3.88 14.03 -14.48
CA ASN A 179 -3.71 13.74 -13.06
C ASN A 179 -5.05 13.92 -12.33
N PRO A 180 -5.65 12.85 -11.76
CA PRO A 180 -6.96 12.94 -11.14
C PRO A 180 -6.91 13.41 -9.68
N PHE A 181 -5.72 13.69 -9.13
CA PHE A 181 -5.56 14.06 -7.73
C PHE A 181 -5.38 15.56 -7.54
N GLN A 182 -6.10 16.09 -6.56
CA GLN A 182 -5.89 17.42 -6.01
C GLN A 182 -5.48 17.31 -4.55
N MET A 183 -4.71 18.29 -4.09
CA MET A 183 -4.35 18.41 -2.68
C MET A 183 -5.14 19.55 -2.05
N LYS A 184 -5.53 19.38 -0.79
CA LYS A 184 -6.10 20.44 0.05
C LYS A 184 -5.04 20.90 1.06
N GLY A 185 -4.82 22.22 1.14
CA GLY A 185 -3.87 22.83 2.07
C GLY A 185 -2.42 22.81 1.57
N SER A 186 -1.46 22.83 2.49
CA SER A 186 -0.02 22.75 2.23
C SER A 186 0.62 21.57 2.96
N ILE A 187 1.78 21.10 2.47
CA ILE A 187 2.53 20.01 3.08
C ILE A 187 4.03 20.29 3.04
N ASN A 188 4.65 20.39 4.21
CA ASN A 188 6.09 20.69 4.34
C ASN A 188 6.87 19.49 4.92
N ASN A 189 6.20 18.37 5.14
CA ASN A 189 6.77 17.16 5.74
C ASN A 189 6.88 16.04 4.69
N PRO A 190 7.84 15.11 4.84
CA PRO A 190 7.87 13.90 4.05
C PRO A 190 6.56 13.12 4.17
N VAL A 191 6.12 12.54 3.05
CA VAL A 191 4.86 11.78 2.97
C VAL A 191 5.17 10.32 2.67
N ILE A 192 4.45 9.41 3.33
CA ILE A 192 4.27 8.04 2.84
C ILE A 192 2.85 7.88 2.34
N LEU A 193 2.73 7.60 1.05
CA LEU A 193 1.49 7.18 0.43
C LEU A 193 1.17 5.73 0.84
N ALA A 194 -0.04 5.49 1.33
CA ALA A 194 -0.55 4.14 1.56
C ALA A 194 -1.50 3.76 0.42
N ASP A 195 -1.29 2.59 -0.19
CA ASP A 195 -2.19 2.05 -1.21
C ASP A 195 -2.21 0.52 -1.16
N ASP A 196 -3.26 -0.10 -1.67
CA ASP A 196 -3.39 -1.56 -1.59
C ASP A 196 -2.55 -2.30 -2.64
N ILE A 197 -2.37 -1.74 -3.84
CA ILE A 197 -1.66 -2.44 -4.92
C ILE A 197 -0.83 -1.51 -5.80
N TYR A 198 0.44 -1.88 -6.01
CA TYR A 198 1.31 -1.28 -7.00
C TYR A 198 1.34 -2.12 -8.28
N THR A 199 0.89 -1.54 -9.39
CA THR A 199 0.98 -2.13 -10.74
C THR A 199 1.96 -1.34 -11.63
N THR A 200 1.47 -0.31 -12.33
CA THR A 200 2.31 0.58 -13.16
C THR A 200 2.96 1.70 -12.36
N GLY A 201 2.45 1.98 -11.16
CA GLY A 201 2.84 3.11 -10.33
C GLY A 201 2.25 4.45 -10.75
N THR A 202 1.39 4.49 -11.78
CA THR A 202 0.75 5.73 -12.26
C THR A 202 -0.01 6.44 -11.15
N THR A 203 -0.83 5.72 -10.37
CA THR A 203 -1.64 6.29 -9.28
C THR A 203 -0.75 7.00 -8.26
N LEU A 204 0.31 6.34 -7.79
CA LEU A 204 1.23 6.88 -6.80
C LEU A 204 2.03 8.06 -7.35
N ARG A 205 2.48 8.01 -8.61
CA ARG A 205 3.17 9.13 -9.25
C ARG A 205 2.26 10.33 -9.41
N HIS A 206 1.02 10.15 -9.84
CA HIS A 206 0.04 11.24 -9.92
C HIS A 206 -0.22 11.87 -8.55
N ALA A 207 -0.40 11.06 -7.51
CA ALA A 207 -0.53 11.55 -6.13
C ALA A 207 0.73 12.30 -5.68
N ALA A 208 1.91 11.74 -5.94
CA ALA A 208 3.20 12.34 -5.61
C ALA A 208 3.42 13.68 -6.34
N THR A 209 3.05 13.79 -7.61
CA THR A 209 3.09 15.06 -8.36
C THR A 209 2.21 16.11 -7.70
N ALA A 210 1.00 15.76 -7.28
CA ALA A 210 0.10 16.69 -6.61
C ALA A 210 0.69 17.19 -5.28
N LEU A 211 1.31 16.30 -4.49
CA LEU A 211 1.98 16.65 -3.24
C LEU A 211 3.23 17.52 -3.46
N LYS A 212 4.09 17.16 -4.42
CA LYS A 212 5.31 17.89 -4.76
C LYS A 212 5.03 19.32 -5.21
N LYS A 213 3.96 19.52 -6.00
CA LYS A 213 3.49 20.87 -6.41
C LYS A 213 3.10 21.78 -5.24
N HIS A 214 2.82 21.22 -4.06
CA HIS A 214 2.45 21.98 -2.86
C HIS A 214 3.53 21.96 -1.77
N GLY A 215 4.80 21.77 -2.17
CA GLY A 215 5.95 21.91 -1.29
C GLY A 215 6.40 20.63 -0.57
N CYS A 216 5.82 19.46 -0.89
CA CYS A 216 6.24 18.22 -0.23
C CYS A 216 7.73 17.92 -0.51
N PRO A 217 8.60 17.80 0.52
CA PRO A 217 10.04 17.61 0.30
C PRO A 217 10.36 16.24 -0.31
N ALA A 218 9.67 15.18 0.13
CA ALA A 218 9.87 13.81 -0.36
C ALA A 218 8.57 13.00 -0.27
N VAL A 219 8.32 12.16 -1.29
CA VAL A 219 7.13 11.31 -1.34
C VAL A 219 7.58 9.87 -1.52
N TYR A 220 7.31 9.05 -0.52
CA TYR A 220 7.50 7.61 -0.57
C TYR A 220 6.15 6.91 -0.65
N ALA A 221 6.16 5.61 -0.93
CA ALA A 221 4.96 4.79 -0.86
C ALA A 221 5.22 3.46 -0.17
N LEU A 222 4.23 3.01 0.61
CA LEU A 222 4.14 1.64 1.10
C LEU A 222 2.84 1.06 0.57
N THR A 223 2.97 0.01 -0.23
CA THR A 223 1.85 -0.72 -0.80
C THR A 223 1.74 -2.10 -0.21
N LEU A 224 0.51 -2.59 -0.07
CA LEU A 224 0.31 -3.95 0.43
C LEU A 224 0.85 -4.98 -0.58
N ILE A 225 0.62 -4.76 -1.88
CA ILE A 225 0.84 -5.77 -2.91
C ILE A 225 1.64 -5.22 -4.08
N ARG A 226 2.55 -6.03 -4.62
CA ARG A 226 3.11 -5.85 -5.97
C ARG A 226 2.40 -6.76 -6.97
N GLY A 227 1.70 -6.16 -7.93
CA GLY A 227 1.08 -6.87 -9.07
C GLY A 227 1.83 -6.71 -10.38
#